data_AF-A0A2A2QIG1-F1
#
_entry.id   AF-A0A2A2QIG1-F1
#
_cell.length_a   1.000
_cell.length_b   1.000
_cell.length_c   1.000
_cell.angle_alpha   90.00
_cell.angle_beta   90.00
_cell.angle_gamma   90.00
#
_symmetry.space_group_name_H-M   'P 1'
#
loop_
_entity.id
_entity.type
_entity.pdbx_description
1 polymer ?
#
loop_
_entity_poly.entity_id
_entity_poly.type
_entity_poly.pdbx_seq_one_letter_code
_entity_poly.pdbx_strand_id
1 'polypeptide(L)'
;MYGLLLILCLSACSTRSSLEVDSFFMRDFSTPETDEPMVRMEKLRRLHGALTAAERNDRLGHYYSMFWSDPAGAGKGEIEIVFEYQQGSTASKVKQQWQRFAATDRSGKAEFRVTGNDYLKGGRVLAWKATLKRGGREIESHHSYLWE
;
A
#
# COMPACT_ATOMS: atom_id res chain seq x y z
N MET A 1 -40.49 -42.48 14.23
CA MET A 1 -40.61 -41.02 14.44
C MET A 1 -39.23 -40.43 14.14
N TYR A 2 -39.05 -39.90 12.92
CA TYR A 2 -37.75 -39.43 12.40
C TYR A 2 -37.40 -38.05 12.98
N GLY A 3 -36.21 -37.91 13.54
CA GLY A 3 -35.64 -36.62 13.95
C GLY A 3 -34.34 -36.38 13.18
N LEU A 4 -34.45 -35.73 12.01
CA LEU A 4 -33.31 -35.33 11.19
C LEU A 4 -32.76 -34.01 11.76
N LEU A 5 -31.62 -34.07 12.45
CA LEU A 5 -30.94 -32.89 13.00
C LEU A 5 -30.10 -32.23 11.90
N LEU A 6 -30.60 -31.15 11.32
CA LEU A 6 -29.89 -30.32 10.33
C LEU A 6 -28.83 -29.47 11.04
N ILE A 7 -27.56 -29.84 10.87
CA ILE A 7 -26.40 -29.04 11.32
C ILE A 7 -26.15 -27.95 10.28
N LEU A 8 -26.46 -26.70 10.64
CA LEU A 8 -26.14 -25.51 9.87
C LEU A 8 -24.64 -25.16 10.05
N CYS A 9 -23.80 -25.61 9.10
CA CYS A 9 -22.43 -25.13 8.99
C CYS A 9 -22.41 -23.70 8.42
N LEU A 10 -22.22 -22.70 9.27
CA LEU A 10 -21.91 -21.33 8.84
C LEU A 10 -20.48 -21.30 8.27
N SER A 11 -20.34 -21.51 6.95
CA SER A 11 -19.09 -21.24 6.25
C SER A 11 -18.91 -19.74 6.13
N ALA A 12 -18.06 -19.15 6.99
CA ALA A 12 -17.61 -17.78 6.82
C ALA A 12 -16.73 -17.69 5.57
N CYS A 13 -17.31 -17.29 4.44
CA CYS A 13 -16.55 -16.88 3.27
C CYS A 13 -15.86 -15.55 3.59
N SER A 14 -14.60 -15.58 4.07
CA SER A 14 -13.75 -14.42 3.92
C SER A 14 -13.27 -14.38 2.46
N THR A 15 -13.82 -13.47 1.67
CA THR A 15 -13.23 -13.12 0.38
C THR A 15 -11.85 -12.53 0.66
N ARG A 16 -10.81 -13.31 0.37
CA ARG A 16 -9.43 -12.86 0.54
C ARG A 16 -9.14 -11.87 -0.59
N SER A 17 -8.86 -10.62 -0.25
CA SER A 17 -8.37 -9.63 -1.21
C SER A 17 -7.06 -10.12 -1.83
N SER A 18 -6.89 -9.94 -3.14
CA SER A 18 -5.64 -10.19 -3.84
C SER A 18 -4.67 -9.02 -3.71
N LEU A 19 -5.14 -7.83 -3.31
CA LEU A 19 -4.34 -6.65 -3.05
C LEU A 19 -4.81 -5.93 -1.78
N GLU A 20 -3.92 -5.71 -0.83
CA GLU A 20 -4.14 -4.91 0.38
C GLU A 20 -3.17 -3.73 0.38
N VAL A 21 -3.65 -2.54 0.77
CA VAL A 21 -2.87 -1.30 0.75
C VAL A 21 -2.85 -0.65 2.12
N ASP A 22 -1.69 -0.65 2.76
CA ASP A 22 -1.43 0.05 4.01
C ASP A 22 -0.75 1.38 3.75
N SER A 23 -1.36 2.47 4.23
CA SER A 23 -0.80 3.82 4.11
C SER A 23 -0.26 4.34 5.44
N PHE A 24 0.91 4.95 5.42
CA PHE A 24 1.51 5.62 6.58
C PHE A 24 2.07 7.00 6.20
N PHE A 25 1.79 8.02 7.02
CA PHE A 25 2.13 9.41 6.72
C PHE A 25 3.10 9.99 7.77
N MET A 26 4.32 10.27 7.34
CA MET A 26 5.34 10.94 8.14
C MET A 26 5.27 12.46 7.90
N ARG A 27 4.52 13.17 8.75
CA ARG A 27 4.27 14.62 8.61
C ARG A 27 5.28 15.48 9.36
N ASP A 28 5.83 14.93 10.43
CA ASP A 28 6.70 15.60 11.39
C ASP A 28 7.59 14.57 12.10
N PHE A 29 8.54 15.07 12.89
CA PHE A 29 9.43 14.25 13.72
C PHE A 29 8.96 14.14 15.17
N SER A 30 7.86 14.80 15.54
CA SER A 30 7.35 14.72 16.90
C SER A 30 6.79 13.33 17.20
N THR A 31 7.07 12.84 18.40
CA THR A 31 6.35 11.70 18.94
C THR A 31 4.88 12.08 19.03
N PRO A 32 3.96 11.30 18.44
CA PRO A 32 2.54 11.61 18.52
C PRO A 32 2.12 11.68 19.99
N GLU A 33 1.35 12.71 20.35
CA GLU A 33 0.68 12.77 21.66
C GLU A 33 -0.39 11.68 21.79
N THR A 34 -0.89 11.17 20.65
CA THR A 34 -1.83 10.07 20.59
C THR A 34 -1.21 8.74 21.00
N ASP A 35 -1.95 7.98 21.79
CA ASP A 35 -1.55 6.69 22.35
C ASP A 35 -1.71 5.52 21.35
N GLU A 36 -1.43 5.78 20.06
CA GLU A 36 -1.46 4.75 19.02
C GLU A 36 -0.08 4.07 18.89
N PRO A 37 0.13 2.89 19.50
CA PRO A 37 1.45 2.27 19.56
C PRO A 37 1.99 1.93 18.15
N MET A 38 1.13 1.54 17.21
CA MET A 38 1.55 1.19 15.85
C MET A 38 2.15 2.37 15.09
N VAL A 39 1.50 3.53 15.12
CA VAL A 39 2.00 4.76 14.46
C VAL A 39 3.31 5.21 15.09
N ARG A 40 3.40 5.17 16.43
CA ARG A 40 4.62 5.52 17.16
C ARG A 40 5.78 4.59 16.77
N MET A 41 5.56 3.28 16.75
CA MET A 41 6.59 2.30 16.40
C MET A 41 7.05 2.43 14.96
N GLU A 42 6.13 2.68 14.01
CA GLU A 42 6.51 2.90 12.61
C GLU A 42 7.32 4.19 12.44
N LYS A 43 6.98 5.28 13.14
CA LYS A 43 7.81 6.50 13.17
C LYS A 43 9.21 6.19 13.69
N LEU A 44 9.31 5.54 14.85
CA LEU A 44 10.58 5.19 15.48
C LEU A 44 11.44 4.31 14.57
N ARG A 45 10.83 3.30 13.92
CA ARG A 45 11.53 2.43 12.96
C ARG A 45 12.13 3.20 11.80
N ARG A 46 11.42 4.21 11.27
CA ARG A 46 11.88 5.04 10.14
C ARG A 46 12.93 6.07 10.52
N LEU A 47 12.94 6.48 11.79
CA LEU A 47 13.91 7.41 12.36
C LEU A 47 15.05 6.72 13.11
N HIS A 48 15.10 5.38 13.06
CA HIS A 48 16.12 4.59 13.75
C HIS A 48 17.51 4.83 13.14
N GLY A 49 18.50 5.02 14.02
CA GLY A 49 19.90 5.27 13.66
C GLY A 49 20.34 6.72 13.82
N ALA A 50 21.62 6.98 13.59
CA ALA A 50 22.19 8.33 13.62
C ALA A 50 21.86 9.06 12.31
N LEU A 51 20.71 9.74 12.26
CA LEU A 51 20.27 10.52 11.11
C LEU A 51 20.62 11.99 11.25
N THR A 52 21.22 12.56 10.22
CA THR A 52 21.40 14.01 10.05
C THR A 52 20.05 14.72 9.88
N ALA A 53 20.04 16.04 10.04
CA ALA A 53 18.82 16.83 9.82
C ALA A 53 18.29 16.72 8.37
N ALA A 54 19.20 16.65 7.38
CA ALA A 54 18.84 16.45 5.98
C ALA A 54 18.19 15.07 5.76
N GLU A 55 18.78 14.01 6.29
CA GLU A 55 18.22 12.66 6.17
C GLU A 55 16.86 12.54 6.87
N ARG A 56 16.65 13.24 7.98
CA ARG A 56 15.32 13.32 8.61
C ARG A 56 14.30 13.97 7.69
N ASN A 57 14.63 15.10 7.06
CA ASN A 57 13.75 15.75 6.08
C ASN A 57 13.42 14.83 4.90
N ASP A 58 14.37 13.99 4.47
CA ASP A 58 14.14 13.01 3.42
C ASP A 58 13.17 11.88 3.83
N ARG A 59 12.91 11.69 5.12
CA ARG A 59 11.88 10.76 5.64
C ARG A 59 10.48 11.37 5.70
N LEU A 60 10.31 12.68 5.55
CA LEU A 60 8.99 13.29 5.52
C LEU A 60 8.26 12.87 4.23
N GLY A 61 7.00 12.48 4.36
CA GLY A 61 6.14 12.15 3.24
C GLY A 61 5.19 10.98 3.47
N HIS A 62 4.69 10.44 2.36
CA HIS A 62 3.69 9.38 2.35
C HIS A 62 4.32 8.05 1.92
N TYR A 63 3.94 6.99 2.62
CA TYR A 63 4.41 5.63 2.40
C TYR A 63 3.22 4.71 2.16
N TYR A 64 3.35 3.82 1.19
CA TYR A 64 2.32 2.86 0.82
C TYR A 64 2.95 1.47 0.74
N SER A 65 2.46 0.55 1.56
CA SER A 65 2.82 -0.86 1.52
C SER A 65 1.69 -1.63 0.85
N MET A 66 2.01 -2.35 -0.23
CA MET A 66 1.04 -3.13 -0.97
C MET A 66 1.35 -4.60 -0.81
N PHE A 67 0.48 -5.32 -0.13
CA PHE A 67 0.58 -6.76 0.05
C PHE A 67 -0.30 -7.42 -1.01
N TRP A 68 0.30 -8.28 -1.81
CA TRP A 68 -0.43 -8.92 -2.90
C TRP A 68 -0.34 -10.44 -2.79
N SER A 69 -1.40 -11.12 -3.24
CA SER A 69 -1.46 -12.57 -3.33
C SER A 69 -2.31 -13.01 -4.51
N ASP A 70 -1.68 -13.79 -5.40
CA ASP A 70 -2.34 -14.45 -6.52
C ASP A 70 -1.71 -15.83 -6.77
N PRO A 71 -2.02 -16.83 -5.92
CA PRO A 71 -1.49 -18.18 -6.07
C PRO A 71 -2.06 -18.90 -7.30
N ALA A 72 -3.30 -18.60 -7.70
CA ALA A 72 -3.96 -19.23 -8.84
C ALA A 72 -3.40 -18.76 -10.20
N GLY A 73 -2.76 -17.59 -10.21
CA GLY A 73 -2.07 -17.04 -11.38
C GLY A 73 -0.61 -17.43 -11.53
N ALA A 74 -0.01 -18.15 -10.57
CA ALA A 74 1.41 -18.49 -10.62
C ALA A 74 1.81 -19.18 -11.95
N GLY A 75 2.87 -18.68 -12.59
CA GLY A 75 3.36 -19.15 -13.88
C GLY A 75 2.61 -18.59 -15.10
N LYS A 76 1.55 -17.78 -14.92
CA LYS A 76 0.74 -17.23 -16.04
C LYS A 76 1.19 -15.83 -16.50
N GLY A 77 2.34 -15.37 -16.05
CA GLY A 77 2.91 -14.06 -16.39
C GLY A 77 3.51 -13.34 -15.19
N GLU A 78 4.36 -12.35 -15.45
CA GLU A 78 4.97 -11.50 -14.42
C GLU A 78 3.92 -10.71 -13.65
N ILE A 79 4.21 -10.40 -12.39
CA ILE A 79 3.39 -9.51 -11.58
C ILE A 79 3.91 -8.10 -11.69
N GLU A 80 3.00 -7.15 -11.84
CA GLU A 80 3.29 -5.73 -11.77
C GLU A 80 2.33 -5.06 -10.78
N ILE A 81 2.89 -4.41 -9.77
CA ILE A 81 2.14 -3.53 -8.88
C ILE A 81 2.35 -2.11 -9.39
N VAL A 82 1.26 -1.45 -9.77
CA VAL A 82 1.27 -0.08 -10.28
C VAL A 82 0.66 0.84 -9.23
N PHE A 83 1.40 1.87 -8.84
CA PHE A 83 0.94 2.91 -7.93
C PHE A 83 0.85 4.24 -8.67
N GLU A 84 -0.37 4.74 -8.82
CA GLU A 84 -0.69 6.01 -9.44
C GLU A 84 -1.12 7.00 -8.36
N TYR A 85 -0.68 8.26 -8.46
CA TYR A 85 -0.99 9.26 -7.45
C TYR A 85 -0.96 10.67 -8.00
N GLN A 86 -1.73 11.56 -7.37
CA GLN A 86 -1.74 13.00 -7.64
C GLN A 86 -1.27 13.75 -6.39
N GLN A 87 -0.45 14.80 -6.57
CA GLN A 87 0.03 15.62 -5.45
C GLN A 87 -0.55 17.03 -5.50
N GLY A 88 -0.59 17.68 -4.34
CA GLY A 88 -1.24 18.99 -4.19
C GLY A 88 -0.72 20.09 -5.12
N SER A 89 0.56 20.07 -5.50
CA SER A 89 1.12 21.07 -6.42
C SER A 89 1.14 20.64 -7.89
N THR A 90 0.63 19.45 -8.24
CA THR A 90 0.78 18.90 -9.60
C THR A 90 -0.40 19.17 -10.54
N ALA A 91 -1.35 20.06 -10.16
CA ALA A 91 -2.50 20.46 -11.00
C ALA A 91 -3.21 19.25 -11.68
N SER A 92 -3.54 18.24 -10.87
CA SER A 92 -4.17 16.97 -11.30
C SER A 92 -3.32 16.06 -12.20
N LYS A 93 -2.03 16.36 -12.41
CA LYS A 93 -1.12 15.43 -13.10
C LYS A 93 -0.95 14.14 -12.27
N VAL A 94 -1.25 13.01 -12.91
CA VAL A 94 -1.00 11.67 -12.36
C VAL A 94 0.48 11.32 -12.52
N LYS A 95 1.12 10.95 -11.41
CA LYS A 95 2.45 10.35 -11.34
C LYS A 95 2.30 8.85 -11.12
N GLN A 96 3.25 8.07 -11.61
CA GLN A 96 3.22 6.61 -11.52
C GLN A 96 4.54 6.06 -11.00
N GLN A 97 4.47 5.04 -10.14
CA GLN A 97 5.56 4.17 -9.74
C GLN A 97 5.12 2.72 -9.97
N TRP A 98 6.06 1.80 -10.15
CA TRP A 98 5.74 0.38 -10.28
C TRP A 98 6.84 -0.51 -9.70
N GLN A 99 6.46 -1.72 -9.32
CA GLN A 99 7.38 -2.78 -8.92
C GLN A 99 6.95 -4.10 -9.57
N ARG A 100 7.92 -4.86 -10.07
CA ARG A 100 7.68 -6.16 -10.72
C ARG A 100 8.17 -7.31 -9.87
N PHE A 101 7.50 -8.44 -10.02
CA PHE A 101 7.84 -9.71 -9.37
C PHE A 101 7.80 -10.85 -10.38
N ALA A 102 8.49 -11.95 -10.08
CA ALA A 102 8.64 -13.05 -11.02
C ALA A 102 7.30 -13.72 -11.30
N ALA A 103 7.16 -14.31 -12.49
CA ALA A 103 5.93 -15.01 -12.87
C ALA A 103 5.59 -16.17 -11.91
N THR A 104 6.61 -16.78 -11.29
CA THR A 104 6.48 -17.87 -10.31
C THR A 104 5.98 -17.41 -8.95
N ASP A 105 6.07 -16.11 -8.64
CA ASP A 105 5.72 -15.59 -7.33
C ASP A 105 4.20 -15.63 -7.11
N ARG A 106 3.82 -16.09 -5.92
CA ARG A 106 2.42 -16.28 -5.49
C ARG A 106 1.91 -15.16 -4.61
N SER A 107 2.83 -14.43 -3.97
CA SER A 107 2.57 -13.31 -3.09
C SER A 107 3.82 -12.46 -2.94
N GLY A 108 3.66 -11.22 -2.51
CA GLY A 108 4.78 -10.35 -2.23
C GLY A 108 4.36 -9.06 -1.57
N LYS A 109 5.35 -8.21 -1.32
CA LYS A 109 5.16 -6.86 -0.79
C LYS A 109 5.84 -5.86 -1.72
N ALA A 110 5.10 -4.87 -2.17
CA ALA A 110 5.65 -3.69 -2.84
C ALA A 110 5.63 -2.49 -1.90
N GLU A 111 6.68 -1.68 -1.94
CA GLU A 111 6.77 -0.46 -1.13
C GLU A 111 6.95 0.76 -2.03
N PHE A 112 5.99 1.69 -1.94
CA PHE A 112 6.00 2.96 -2.65
C PHE A 112 6.15 4.11 -1.67
N ARG A 113 6.86 5.15 -2.10
CA ARG A 113 7.13 6.32 -1.27
C ARG A 113 7.10 7.59 -2.10
N VAL A 114 6.47 8.61 -1.53
CA VAL A 114 6.48 9.99 -1.99
C VAL A 114 7.04 10.81 -0.83
N THR A 115 8.37 10.96 -0.79
CA THR A 115 9.10 11.50 0.36
C THR A 115 10.18 12.50 -0.05
N GLY A 116 10.78 13.18 0.92
CA GLY A 116 11.87 14.13 0.70
C GLY A 116 11.48 15.21 -0.30
N ASN A 117 12.38 15.53 -1.24
CA ASN A 117 12.17 16.59 -2.22
C ASN A 117 10.87 16.45 -3.04
N ASP A 118 10.48 15.22 -3.39
CA ASP A 118 9.22 14.94 -4.10
C ASP A 118 8.00 15.33 -3.27
N TYR A 119 8.03 15.12 -1.96
CA TYR A 119 6.97 15.52 -1.05
C TYR A 119 7.04 17.01 -0.68
N LEU A 120 8.24 17.53 -0.41
CA LEU A 120 8.46 18.91 0.02
C LEU A 120 8.11 19.92 -1.09
N LYS A 121 8.36 19.58 -2.36
CA LYS A 121 7.99 20.43 -3.52
C LYS A 121 6.65 20.04 -4.14
N GLY A 122 6.38 18.73 -4.25
CA GLY A 122 5.13 18.22 -4.83
C GLY A 122 3.92 18.37 -3.91
N GLY A 123 4.16 18.57 -2.62
CA GLY A 123 3.12 18.53 -1.60
C GLY A 123 2.63 17.11 -1.32
N ARG A 124 1.56 17.03 -0.55
CA ARG A 124 0.96 15.77 -0.10
C ARG A 124 0.29 15.05 -1.27
N VAL A 125 0.25 13.72 -1.17
CA VAL A 125 -0.59 12.91 -2.05
C VAL A 125 -2.05 13.21 -1.71
N LEU A 126 -2.85 13.61 -2.70
CA LEU A 126 -4.27 13.92 -2.54
C LEU A 126 -5.15 12.73 -2.89
N ALA A 127 -4.82 12.06 -4.00
CA ALA A 127 -5.52 10.89 -4.49
C ALA A 127 -4.51 9.86 -4.98
N TRP A 128 -4.83 8.58 -4.80
CA TRP A 128 -4.02 7.47 -5.28
C TRP A 128 -4.85 6.27 -5.74
N LYS A 129 -4.28 5.48 -6.64
CA LYS A 129 -4.77 4.17 -7.08
C LYS A 129 -3.61 3.17 -7.10
N ALA A 130 -3.88 1.97 -6.60
CA ALA A 130 -2.99 0.82 -6.59
C ALA A 130 -3.61 -0.26 -7.46
N THR A 131 -2.85 -0.83 -8.39
CA THR A 131 -3.35 -1.85 -9.31
C THR A 131 -2.40 -3.04 -9.32
N LEU A 132 -2.93 -4.24 -9.06
CA LEU A 132 -2.24 -5.51 -9.23
C LEU A 132 -2.51 -6.02 -10.65
N LYS A 133 -1.45 -6.24 -11.42
CA LYS A 133 -1.51 -6.85 -12.75
C LYS A 133 -0.72 -8.15 -12.80
N ARG A 134 -1.19 -9.10 -13.61
CA ARG A 134 -0.43 -10.29 -14.02
C ARG A 134 -0.44 -10.44 -15.52
N GLY A 135 0.74 -10.54 -16.13
CA GLY A 135 0.88 -10.67 -17.58
C GLY A 135 0.16 -9.54 -18.33
N GLY A 136 0.14 -8.33 -17.76
CA GLY A 136 -0.56 -7.16 -18.29
C GLY A 136 -2.06 -7.09 -17.96
N ARG A 137 -2.68 -8.16 -17.46
CA ARG A 137 -4.10 -8.17 -17.06
C ARG A 137 -4.27 -7.68 -15.63
N GLU A 138 -5.17 -6.73 -15.41
CA GLU A 138 -5.59 -6.31 -14.07
C GLU A 138 -6.30 -7.46 -13.34
N ILE A 139 -5.85 -7.73 -12.12
CA ILE A 139 -6.46 -8.69 -11.20
C ILE A 139 -7.39 -7.94 -10.24
N GLU A 140 -6.87 -6.89 -9.62
CA GLU A 140 -7.58 -6.09 -8.63
C GLU A 140 -6.97 -4.68 -8.57
N SER A 141 -7.79 -3.69 -8.22
CA SER A 141 -7.34 -2.35 -7.90
C SER A 141 -8.02 -1.78 -6.66
N HIS A 142 -7.28 -0.95 -5.92
CA HIS A 142 -7.74 -0.21 -4.75
C HIS A 142 -7.40 1.27 -4.94
N HIS A 143 -8.22 2.17 -4.42
CA HIS A 143 -7.95 3.60 -4.55
C HIS A 143 -8.44 4.39 -3.35
N SER A 144 -7.89 5.58 -3.18
CA SER A 144 -8.42 6.57 -2.24
C SER A 144 -9.79 7.05 -2.68
N TYR A 145 -10.59 7.56 -1.73
CA TYR A 145 -11.89 8.14 -2.01
C TYR A 145 -11.87 9.28 -3.04
N LEU A 146 -10.81 10.09 -3.04
CA LEU A 146 -10.66 11.25 -3.96
C LEU A 146 -10.13 10.88 -5.34
N TRP A 147 -10.00 9.58 -5.66
CA TRP A 147 -9.55 9.14 -6.97
C TRP A 147 -10.73 9.10 -7.94
N GLU A 148 -10.60 9.80 -9.07
CA GLU A 148 -11.57 9.86 -10.18
C GLU A 148 -11.01 9.18 -11.44
#